data_AF-A0A350IP66-F1
#
_entry.id   AF-A0A350IP66-F1
#
_cell.length_a   1.000
_cell.length_b   1.000
_cell.length_c   1.000
_cell.angle_alpha   90.00
_cell.angle_beta   90.00
_cell.angle_gamma   90.00
#
_symmetry.space_group_name_H-M   'P 1'
#
loop_
_entity.id
_entity.type
_entity.pdbx_description
1 polymer ?
#
loop_
_entity_poly.entity_id
_entity_poly.type
_entity_poly.pdbx_seq_one_letter_code
_entity_poly.pdbx_strand_id
1 'polypeptide(L)'
;MPPFLGALIYLVVRPPRTLDEERSQALEQQILEEPPANGPETRPCPTCGRDIEEEFVICPYCRTQFARRCAVCERRLRLGWPVCPYCAAEVGAHALPPAHPRSAVPH
;
A
#
# COMPACT_ATOMS: atom_id res chain seq x y z
N MET A 1 58.92 11.70 -31.09
CA MET A 1 57.77 11.22 -30.27
C MET A 1 56.81 10.53 -31.21
N PRO A 2 56.51 9.24 -31.01
CA PRO A 2 55.81 8.45 -32.02
C PRO A 2 54.34 8.91 -32.19
N PRO A 3 53.84 9.01 -33.44
CA PRO A 3 52.48 9.48 -33.79
C PRO A 3 51.36 8.53 -33.34
N PHE A 4 51.72 7.36 -32.81
CA PHE A 4 50.79 6.35 -32.32
C PHE A 4 50.14 6.73 -31.00
N LEU A 5 50.77 7.61 -30.20
CA LEU A 5 50.22 8.01 -28.89
C LEU A 5 48.86 8.70 -29.05
N GLY A 6 48.69 9.52 -30.10
CA GLY A 6 47.43 10.22 -30.38
C GLY A 6 46.29 9.27 -30.75
N ALA A 7 46.57 8.23 -31.53
CA ALA A 7 45.59 7.20 -31.86
C ALA A 7 45.24 6.33 -30.63
N LEU A 8 46.23 6.04 -29.79
CA LEU A 8 46.06 5.31 -28.54
C LEU A 8 45.17 6.08 -27.56
N ILE A 9 45.41 7.38 -27.39
CA ILE A 9 44.59 8.27 -26.56
C ILE A 9 43.19 8.43 -27.15
N TYR A 10 43.07 8.55 -28.47
CA TYR A 10 41.78 8.69 -29.15
C TYR A 10 40.90 7.44 -29.01
N LEU A 11 41.47 6.24 -29.02
CA LEU A 11 40.73 4.99 -28.77
C LEU A 11 40.26 4.84 -27.32
N VAL A 12 40.98 5.44 -26.35
CA VAL A 12 40.59 5.45 -24.94
C VAL A 12 39.53 6.52 -24.64
N VAL A 13 39.62 7.70 -25.28
CA VAL A 13 38.69 8.83 -25.10
C VAL A 13 37.43 8.70 -25.98
N ARG A 14 37.46 7.90 -27.04
CA ARG A 14 36.31 7.55 -27.88
C ARG A 14 35.82 6.14 -27.54
N PRO A 15 35.14 5.92 -26.40
CA PRO A 15 34.62 4.60 -26.07
C PRO A 15 33.56 4.22 -27.14
N PRO A 16 33.75 3.13 -27.91
CA PRO A 16 32.75 2.66 -28.89
C PRO A 16 31.64 1.83 -28.25
N ARG A 17 31.66 1.67 -26.92
CA ARG A 17 30.57 1.07 -26.14
C ARG A 17 29.66 2.20 -25.65
N THR A 18 28.81 2.63 -26.58
CA THR A 18 27.42 3.07 -26.37
C THR A 18 27.07 3.62 -24.97
N LEU A 19 27.36 4.91 -24.75
CA LEU A 19 26.72 5.72 -23.69
C LEU A 19 25.17 5.61 -23.72
N ASP A 20 24.62 5.24 -24.87
CA ASP A 20 23.20 4.96 -25.09
C ASP A 20 22.74 3.63 -24.46
N GLU A 21 23.56 2.57 -24.52
CA GLU A 21 23.28 1.27 -23.87
C GLU A 21 23.42 1.35 -22.35
N GLU A 22 24.39 2.10 -21.82
CA GLU A 22 24.46 2.33 -20.37
C GLU A 22 23.22 3.09 -19.86
N ARG A 23 22.69 4.04 -20.65
CA ARG A 23 21.45 4.74 -20.31
C ARG A 23 20.22 3.83 -20.40
N SER A 24 20.14 2.95 -21.40
CA SER A 24 19.02 2.01 -21.53
C SER A 24 19.01 1.03 -20.35
N GLN A 25 20.18 0.47 -20.02
CA GLN A 25 20.34 -0.44 -18.89
C GLN A 25 19.98 0.22 -17.55
N ALA A 26 20.40 1.48 -17.34
CA ALA A 26 20.05 2.22 -16.12
C ALA A 26 18.55 2.51 -16.01
N LEU A 27 17.82 2.66 -17.13
CA LEU A 27 16.37 2.86 -17.14
C LEU A 27 15.62 1.56 -16.84
N GLU A 28 16.08 0.42 -17.39
CA GLU A 28 15.47 -0.91 -17.18
C GLU A 28 15.58 -1.38 -15.73
N GLN A 29 16.68 -1.05 -15.05
CA GLN A 29 16.89 -1.38 -13.63
C GLN A 29 15.90 -0.65 -12.70
N GLN A 30 15.53 0.59 -13.01
CA GLN A 30 14.63 1.39 -12.18
C GLN A 30 13.19 0.83 -12.17
N ILE A 31 12.73 0.27 -13.29
CA ILE A 31 11.39 -0.33 -13.42
C ILE A 31 11.25 -1.59 -12.57
N LEU A 32 12.34 -2.35 -12.43
CA LEU A 32 12.34 -3.61 -11.69
C LEU A 32 12.29 -3.41 -10.17
N GLU A 33 12.77 -2.25 -9.71
CA GLU A 33 13.03 -1.98 -8.29
C GLU A 33 11.89 -1.23 -7.60
N GLU A 34 10.82 -0.86 -8.33
CA GLU A 34 9.59 -0.38 -7.72
C GLU A 34 8.96 -1.54 -6.92
N PRO A 35 9.04 -1.53 -5.57
CA PRO A 35 8.30 -2.52 -4.80
C PRO A 35 6.83 -2.34 -5.17
N PRO A 36 6.08 -3.43 -5.44
CA PRO A 36 4.68 -3.29 -5.77
C PRO A 36 4.01 -2.54 -4.61
N ALA A 37 3.57 -1.31 -4.86
CA ALA A 37 2.77 -0.51 -3.93
C ALA A 37 1.44 -1.20 -3.55
N ASN A 38 1.18 -2.38 -4.12
CA ASN A 38 0.03 -3.25 -3.92
C ASN A 38 0.33 -4.38 -2.91
N GLY A 39 1.15 -4.13 -1.89
CA GLY A 39 1.12 -4.98 -0.70
C GLY A 39 -0.27 -4.90 -0.05
N PRO A 40 -0.76 -5.95 0.64
CA PRO A 40 -2.01 -5.86 1.39
C PRO A 40 -1.93 -4.68 2.37
N GLU A 41 -2.71 -3.63 2.11
CA GLU A 41 -2.74 -2.42 2.92
C GLU A 41 -3.22 -2.80 4.32
N THR A 42 -2.26 -3.02 5.22
CA THR A 42 -2.52 -3.41 6.60
C THR A 42 -2.64 -2.15 7.43
N ARG A 43 -3.65 -2.12 8.30
CA ARG A 43 -3.90 -0.98 9.19
C ARG A 43 -4.00 -1.44 10.65
N PRO A 44 -3.67 -0.60 11.64
CA PRO A 44 -3.90 -0.94 13.02
C PRO A 44 -5.38 -0.88 13.39
N CYS A 45 -5.84 -1.82 14.22
CA CYS A 45 -7.19 -1.81 14.76
C CYS A 45 -7.38 -0.60 15.69
N PRO A 46 -8.46 0.20 15.53
CA PRO A 46 -8.69 1.39 16.36
C PRO A 46 -8.99 1.07 17.84
N THR A 47 -9.27 -0.19 18.17
CA THR A 47 -9.58 -0.60 19.56
C THR A 47 -8.42 -1.30 20.25
N CYS A 48 -7.72 -2.22 19.58
CA CYS A 48 -6.65 -3.01 20.21
C CYS A 48 -5.25 -2.74 19.65
N GLY A 49 -5.12 -1.94 18.60
CA GLY A 49 -3.84 -1.59 17.98
C GLY A 49 -3.17 -2.69 17.16
N ARG A 50 -3.77 -3.89 17.05
CA ARG A 50 -3.21 -4.97 16.21
C ARG A 50 -3.42 -4.71 14.74
N ASP A 51 -2.43 -5.09 13.95
CA ASP A 51 -2.46 -5.08 12.50
C ASP A 51 -3.58 -5.98 11.95
N ILE A 52 -4.41 -5.40 11.09
CA ILE A 52 -5.55 -6.03 10.44
C ILE A 52 -5.56 -5.68 8.95
N GLU A 53 -6.00 -6.64 8.15
CA GLU A 53 -6.17 -6.46 6.71
C GLU A 53 -7.25 -5.43 6.40
N GLU A 54 -7.09 -4.64 5.34
CA GLU A 54 -8.10 -3.68 4.94
C GLU A 54 -9.42 -4.32 4.49
N GLU A 55 -9.42 -5.61 4.13
CA GLU A 55 -10.59 -6.43 3.79
C GLU A 55 -11.28 -7.12 4.99
N PHE A 56 -10.94 -6.78 6.24
CA PHE A 56 -11.64 -7.32 7.43
C PHE A 56 -12.77 -6.44 7.92
N VAL A 57 -13.99 -6.96 8.12
CA VAL A 57 -15.12 -6.16 8.63
C VAL A 57 -15.12 -6.07 10.16
N ILE A 58 -14.55 -7.11 10.79
CA ILE A 58 -14.45 -7.32 12.23
C ILE A 58 -13.01 -7.70 12.59
N CYS A 59 -12.52 -7.25 13.74
CA CYS A 59 -11.18 -7.60 14.20
C CYS A 59 -11.18 -9.04 14.76
N PRO A 60 -10.28 -9.93 14.30
CA PRO A 60 -10.23 -11.31 14.81
C PRO A 60 -9.77 -11.40 16.27
N TYR A 61 -9.06 -10.39 16.78
CA TYR A 61 -8.48 -10.40 18.12
C TYR A 61 -9.41 -9.85 19.19
N CYS A 62 -10.02 -8.69 18.95
CA CYS A 62 -10.89 -8.02 19.92
C CYS A 62 -12.39 -8.13 19.58
N ARG A 63 -12.73 -8.67 18.40
CA ARG A 63 -14.10 -8.75 17.87
C ARG A 63 -14.77 -7.39 17.67
N THR A 64 -14.03 -6.28 17.68
CA THR A 64 -14.60 -4.97 17.33
C THR A 64 -14.94 -4.92 15.85
N GLN A 65 -16.16 -4.49 15.55
CA GLN A 65 -16.59 -4.16 14.18
C GLN A 65 -16.15 -2.73 13.86
N PHE A 66 -15.41 -2.54 12.76
CA PHE A 66 -14.83 -1.24 12.37
C PHE A 66 -15.15 -0.85 10.91
N ALA A 67 -15.77 -1.75 10.17
CA ALA A 67 -16.33 -1.53 8.84
C ALA A 67 -17.66 -2.28 8.76
N ARG A 68 -18.47 -2.01 7.73
CA ARG A 68 -19.69 -2.76 7.39
C ARG A 68 -19.77 -2.95 5.88
N ARG A 69 -20.52 -3.93 5.39
CA ARG A 69 -20.85 -4.01 3.96
C ARG A 69 -22.10 -3.18 3.68
N CYS A 70 -22.14 -2.51 2.54
CA CYS A 70 -23.38 -1.88 2.07
C CYS A 70 -24.43 -2.97 1.78
N ALA A 71 -25.68 -2.76 2.21
CA ALA A 71 -26.77 -3.71 1.94
C ALA A 71 -27.20 -3.74 0.47
N VAL A 72 -26.80 -2.72 -0.32
CA VAL A 72 -27.19 -2.58 -1.73
C VAL A 72 -26.10 -3.08 -2.67
N CYS A 73 -24.84 -2.68 -2.44
CA CYS A 73 -23.73 -3.01 -3.34
C CYS A 73 -22.67 -3.93 -2.73
N GLU A 74 -22.85 -4.38 -1.48
CA GLU A 74 -21.98 -5.34 -0.75
C GLU A 74 -20.51 -4.93 -0.56
N ARG A 75 -20.15 -3.74 -1.05
CA ARG A 75 -18.83 -3.13 -0.86
C ARG A 75 -18.61 -2.77 0.60
N ARG A 76 -17.35 -2.86 1.01
CA ARG A 76 -16.87 -2.42 2.31
C ARG A 76 -17.02 -0.91 2.47
N LEU A 77 -17.63 -0.50 3.57
CA LEU A 77 -17.74 0.87 4.01
C LEU A 77 -17.10 1.04 5.40
N ARG A 78 -16.41 2.17 5.58
CA ARG A 78 -15.96 2.61 6.90
C ARG A 78 -17.17 2.99 7.76
N LEU A 79 -17.10 2.67 9.05
CA LEU A 79 -18.14 3.09 10.00
C LEU A 79 -18.17 4.62 10.12
N GLY A 80 -19.38 5.18 10.30
CA GLY A 80 -19.61 6.62 10.45
C GLY A 80 -20.05 7.34 9.16
N TRP A 81 -20.04 6.67 8.01
CA TRP A 81 -20.51 7.26 6.77
C TRP A 81 -22.05 7.19 6.69
N PRO A 82 -22.75 8.32 6.46
CA PRO A 82 -24.21 8.33 6.36
C PRO A 82 -24.72 7.77 5.02
N VAL A 83 -23.87 7.79 3.98
CA VAL A 83 -24.22 7.41 2.60
C VAL A 83 -23.08 6.61 1.98
N CYS A 84 -23.41 5.64 1.12
CA CYS A 84 -22.44 4.84 0.38
C CYS A 84 -21.87 5.62 -0.81
N PRO A 85 -20.53 5.75 -0.94
CA PRO A 85 -19.91 6.46 -2.07
C PRO A 85 -20.04 5.72 -3.40
N TYR A 86 -20.32 4.42 -3.37
CA TYR A 86 -20.36 3.61 -4.58
C TYR A 86 -21.75 3.52 -5.21
N CYS A 87 -22.80 3.55 -4.39
CA CYS A 87 -24.17 3.34 -4.86
C CYS A 87 -25.16 4.39 -4.34
N ALA A 88 -24.70 5.42 -3.64
CA ALA A 88 -25.51 6.49 -3.05
C ALA A 88 -26.63 6.02 -2.10
N ALA A 89 -26.64 4.76 -1.68
CA ALA A 89 -27.62 4.26 -0.72
C ALA A 89 -27.39 4.88 0.66
N GLU A 90 -28.46 5.24 1.36
CA GLU A 90 -28.39 5.69 2.75
C GLU A 90 -28.00 4.52 3.65
N VAL A 91 -26.91 4.71 4.37
CA VAL A 91 -26.30 3.68 5.21
C VAL A 91 -26.56 4.11 6.65
N GLY A 92 -27.85 4.13 7.01
CA GLY A 92 -28.34 4.62 8.30
C GLY A 92 -27.42 4.21 9.44
N ALA A 93 -27.02 5.20 10.24
CA ALA A 93 -26.14 5.06 11.39
C ALA A 93 -26.83 4.19 12.45
N HIS A 94 -26.74 2.88 12.32
CA HIS A 94 -27.23 1.95 13.33
C HIS A 94 -26.05 1.23 13.96
N ALA A 95 -25.81 1.69 15.20
CA ALA A 95 -25.12 1.09 16.32
C ALA A 95 -23.62 0.83 16.15
N LEU A 96 -22.83 1.81 16.60
CA LEU A 96 -21.63 1.52 17.37
C LEU A 96 -21.99 0.43 18.41
N PRO A 97 -21.42 -0.79 18.34
CA PRO A 97 -21.66 -1.77 19.40
C PRO A 97 -21.21 -1.15 20.73
N PRO A 98 -22.00 -1.28 21.81
CA PRO A 98 -21.65 -0.69 23.08
C PRO A 98 -20.27 -1.19 23.49
N ALA A 99 -19.38 -0.25 23.84
CA ALA A 99 -18.06 -0.57 24.37
C ALA A 99 -18.23 -1.58 25.51
N HIS A 100 -17.69 -2.79 25.33
CA HIS A 100 -17.71 -3.82 26.35
C HIS A 100 -17.13 -3.24 27.64
N PRO A 101 -17.84 -3.25 28.78
CA PRO A 101 -17.27 -2.81 30.03
C PRO A 101 -16.07 -3.71 30.34
N ARG A 102 -14.91 -3.08 30.56
CA ARG A 102 -13.67 -3.74 31.00
C ARG A 102 -14.03 -4.62 32.20
N SER A 103 -13.87 -5.93 32.07
CA SER A 103 -14.05 -6.88 33.17
C SER A 103 -13.24 -6.40 34.37
N ALA A 104 -13.94 -5.95 35.42
CA ALA A 104 -13.34 -5.80 36.73
C ALA A 104 -12.97 -7.21 37.21
N VAL A 105 -11.67 -7.44 37.41
CA VAL A 105 -11.13 -8.62 38.08
C VAL A 105 -11.61 -8.56 39.54
N PRO A 106 -12.37 -9.54 40.05
CA PRO A 106 -12.56 -9.66 41.49
C PRO A 106 -11.33 -10.34 42.11
N HIS A 107 -10.85 -9.74 43.20
CA HIS A 107 -9.84 -10.26 44.12
C HIS A 107 -10.38 -11.43 44.95
#